data_AF-A0A3B0V5C9-F1
#
_entry.id   AF-A0A3B0V5C9-F1
#
_cell.length_a   1.000
_cell.length_b   1.000
_cell.length_c   1.000
_cell.angle_alpha   90.00
_cell.angle_beta   90.00
_cell.angle_gamma   90.00
#
_symmetry.space_group_name_H-M   'P 1'
#
loop_
_entity.id
_entity.type
_entity.pdbx_description
1 polymer ?
#
loop_
_entity_poly.entity_id
_entity_poly.type
_entity_poly.pdbx_seq_one_letter_code
_entity_poly.pdbx_strand_id
1 'polypeptide(L)'
;MMASASSTTAPQQGKGLSSAEATRRLQQYGPNALAEKKVSFIRMLLGYFWGPIPWMIEVAAILSAAVQHWPDFFIILALLLFNAGVGFWQEYTA
;
A
#
# COMPACT_ATOMS: atom_id res chain seq x y z
N MET A 1 8.44 -44.90 32.70
CA MET A 1 8.82 -43.93 31.64
C MET A 1 7.70 -43.94 30.61
N MET A 2 6.55 -43.34 30.95
CA MET A 2 5.34 -43.31 30.13
C MET A 2 5.31 -42.02 29.32
N ALA A 3 5.15 -42.15 28.01
CA ALA A 3 5.10 -41.06 27.05
C ALA A 3 3.86 -40.19 27.26
N SER A 4 4.08 -38.91 27.53
CA SER A 4 3.05 -37.87 27.50
C SER A 4 2.61 -37.67 26.05
N ALA A 5 1.44 -38.20 25.70
CA ALA A 5 0.80 -37.97 24.41
C ALA A 5 0.28 -36.51 24.36
N SER A 6 0.98 -35.69 23.60
CA SER A 6 0.54 -34.36 23.18
C SER A 6 -0.73 -34.50 22.35
N SER A 7 -1.87 -34.06 22.89
CA SER A 7 -3.15 -34.00 22.18
C SER A 7 -3.09 -32.95 21.06
N THR A 8 -2.69 -33.39 19.87
CA THR A 8 -2.84 -32.64 18.62
C THR A 8 -4.33 -32.43 18.33
N THR A 9 -4.78 -31.17 18.45
CA THR A 9 -6.13 -30.72 18.13
C THR A 9 -6.45 -30.94 16.65
N ALA A 10 -7.17 -32.01 16.32
CA ALA A 10 -7.78 -32.17 15.00
C ALA A 10 -8.95 -31.17 14.83
N PRO A 11 -9.13 -30.52 13.67
CA PRO A 11 -10.28 -29.64 13.45
C PRO A 11 -11.56 -30.47 13.40
N GLN A 12 -12.44 -30.32 14.39
CA GLN A 12 -13.78 -30.91 14.35
C GLN A 12 -14.62 -30.19 13.29
N GLN A 13 -14.74 -30.80 12.13
CA GLN A 13 -15.65 -30.39 11.06
C GLN A 13 -17.08 -30.76 11.49
N GLY A 14 -17.93 -29.77 11.80
CA GLY A 14 -19.38 -30.04 11.89
C GLY A 14 -20.26 -29.13 12.74
N LYS A 15 -19.74 -28.27 13.63
CA LYS A 15 -20.57 -27.31 14.38
C LYS A 15 -19.92 -25.93 14.38
N GLY A 16 -20.66 -24.93 13.92
CA GLY A 16 -20.26 -23.52 13.97
C GLY A 16 -20.10 -23.03 15.42
N LEU A 17 -19.53 -21.83 15.59
CA LEU A 17 -19.34 -21.22 16.90
C LEU A 17 -20.68 -20.94 17.58
N SER A 18 -20.75 -21.17 18.89
CA SER A 18 -21.88 -20.68 19.69
C SER A 18 -21.84 -19.15 19.79
N SER A 19 -22.98 -18.50 19.98
CA SER A 19 -23.05 -17.04 20.10
C SER A 19 -22.12 -16.50 21.19
N ALA A 20 -22.00 -17.20 22.32
CA ALA A 20 -21.12 -16.80 23.41
C ALA A 20 -19.63 -16.88 23.05
N GLU A 21 -19.22 -17.95 22.37
CA GLU A 21 -17.83 -18.11 21.91
C GLU A 21 -17.50 -17.12 20.79
N ALA A 22 -18.46 -16.82 19.91
CA ALA A 22 -18.31 -15.79 18.87
C ALA A 22 -18.10 -14.40 19.49
N THR A 23 -18.92 -14.00 20.48
CA THR A 23 -18.76 -12.70 21.17
C THR A 23 -17.44 -12.61 21.92
N ARG A 24 -17.05 -13.68 22.63
CA ARG A 24 -15.77 -13.75 23.35
C ARG A 24 -14.57 -13.56 22.40
N ARG A 25 -14.59 -14.24 21.25
CA ARG A 25 -13.54 -14.10 20.23
C ARG A 25 -13.54 -12.71 19.61
N LEU A 26 -14.70 -12.13 19.35
CA LEU A 26 -14.79 -10.77 18.80
C LEU A 26 -14.23 -9.71 19.78
N GLN A 27 -14.42 -9.89 21.09
CA GLN A 27 -13.80 -9.02 22.10
C GLN A 27 -12.28 -9.23 22.21
N GLN A 28 -11.81 -10.47 22.06
CA GLN A 28 -10.39 -10.81 22.21
C GLN A 28 -9.55 -10.43 20.98
N TYR A 29 -10.07 -10.70 19.78
CA TYR A 29 -9.34 -10.50 18.52
C TYR A 29 -9.75 -9.22 17.79
N GLY A 30 -10.83 -8.59 18.22
CA GLY A 30 -11.45 -7.49 17.51
C GLY A 30 -12.18 -7.95 16.23
N PRO A 31 -12.85 -7.03 15.53
CA PRO A 31 -13.39 -7.31 14.22
C PRO A 31 -12.26 -7.64 13.25
N ASN A 32 -12.44 -8.70 12.45
CA ASN A 32 -11.53 -9.04 11.35
C ASN A 32 -11.77 -8.08 10.17
N ALA A 33 -11.54 -6.79 10.38
CA ALA A 33 -11.65 -5.74 9.38
C ALA A 33 -10.27 -5.11 9.18
N LEU A 34 -9.80 -5.08 7.94
CA LEU A 34 -8.61 -4.32 7.57
C LEU A 34 -8.96 -2.84 7.72
N ALA A 35 -8.17 -2.11 8.50
CA ALA A 35 -8.36 -0.67 8.66
C ALA A 35 -8.16 0.01 7.30
N GLU A 36 -9.25 0.48 6.70
CA GLU A 36 -9.20 1.33 5.50
C GLU A 36 -8.50 2.64 5.86
N LYS A 37 -7.19 2.70 5.64
CA LYS A 37 -6.49 3.97 5.61
C LYS A 37 -6.90 4.66 4.32
N LYS A 38 -7.83 5.60 4.42
CA LYS A 38 -8.09 6.60 3.38
C LYS A 38 -6.85 7.46 3.22
N VAL A 39 -5.89 7.02 2.42
CA VAL A 39 -4.74 7.85 2.06
C VAL A 39 -5.28 8.96 1.18
N SER A 40 -5.17 10.21 1.63
CA SER A 40 -5.63 11.36 0.86
C SER A 40 -4.87 11.43 -0.47
N PHE A 41 -5.59 11.64 -1.57
CA PHE A 41 -5.07 11.77 -2.95
C PHE A 41 -3.74 12.54 -3.05
N ILE A 42 -3.65 13.70 -2.39
CA ILE A 42 -2.45 14.56 -2.42
C ILE A 42 -1.24 13.89 -1.75
N ARG A 43 -1.44 13.15 -0.66
CA ARG A 43 -0.34 12.44 0.05
C ARG A 43 0.22 11.29 -0.77
N MET A 44 -0.63 10.60 -1.52
CA MET A 44 -0.20 9.54 -2.42
C MET A 44 0.59 10.12 -3.60
N LEU A 45 0.07 11.20 -4.20
CA LEU A 45 0.75 11.91 -5.27
C LEU A 45 2.13 12.41 -4.83
N LEU A 46 2.22 13.08 -3.68
CA LEU A 46 3.48 13.52 -3.06
C LEU A 46 4.42 12.34 -2.76
N GLY A 47 3.87 11.17 -2.42
CA GLY A 47 4.64 9.94 -2.22
C GLY A 47 5.39 9.49 -3.48
N TYR A 48 4.80 9.66 -4.67
CA TYR A 48 5.47 9.35 -5.94
C TYR A 48 6.64 10.29 -6.25
N PHE A 49 6.67 11.50 -5.68
CA PHE A 49 7.81 12.42 -5.77
C PHE A 49 8.85 12.17 -4.64
N TRP A 50 8.52 11.37 -3.62
CA TRP A 50 9.35 11.15 -2.43
C TRP A 50 10.31 9.96 -2.56
N GLY A 51 11.05 9.87 -3.66
CA GLY A 51 11.99 8.79 -3.93
C GLY A 51 13.28 9.25 -4.64
N PRO A 52 14.37 8.46 -4.54
CA PRO A 52 15.66 8.84 -5.13
C PRO A 52 15.59 8.95 -6.66
N ILE A 53 14.77 8.12 -7.31
CA ILE A 53 14.59 8.16 -8.77
C ILE A 53 13.83 9.43 -9.22
N PRO A 54 12.62 9.73 -8.70
CA PRO A 54 11.93 10.99 -8.98
C PRO A 54 12.79 12.22 -8.74
N TRP A 55 13.51 12.28 -7.62
CA TRP A 55 14.40 13.40 -7.30
C TRP A 55 15.48 13.64 -8.35
N MET A 56 16.09 12.57 -8.89
CA MET A 56 17.07 12.74 -9.99
C MET A 56 16.45 13.37 -11.23
N ILE A 57 15.21 12.99 -11.57
CA ILE A 57 14.50 13.49 -12.74
C ILE A 57 14.04 14.94 -12.51
N GLU A 58 13.57 15.27 -11.32
CA GLU A 58 13.22 16.66 -10.94
C GLU A 58 14.44 17.59 -11.02
N VAL A 59 15.59 17.14 -10.51
CA VAL A 59 16.85 17.91 -10.63
C VAL A 59 17.23 18.09 -12.10
N ALA A 60 17.11 17.06 -12.93
CA ALA A 60 17.35 17.18 -14.36
C ALA A 60 16.41 18.20 -15.04
N ALA A 61 15.12 18.21 -14.67
CA ALA A 61 14.16 19.20 -15.15
C ALA A 61 14.55 20.63 -14.75
N ILE A 62 14.92 20.84 -13.48
CA ILE A 62 15.35 22.15 -12.95
C ILE A 62 16.61 22.63 -13.67
N LEU A 63 17.61 21.76 -13.85
CA LEU A 63 18.84 22.10 -14.57
C LEU A 63 18.56 22.44 -16.04
N SER A 64 17.70 21.68 -16.71
CA SER A 64 17.28 21.96 -18.09
C SER A 64 16.60 23.33 -18.21
N ALA A 65 15.72 23.68 -17.27
CA ALA A 65 15.09 25.00 -17.20
C ALA A 65 16.11 26.12 -16.91
N ALA A 66 17.07 25.87 -16.02
CA ALA A 66 18.11 26.85 -15.66
C ALA A 66 19.01 27.20 -16.85
N VAL A 67 19.30 26.23 -17.72
CA VAL A 67 20.07 26.43 -18.97
C VAL A 67 19.15 26.86 -20.14
N GLN A 68 17.85 27.08 -19.87
CA GLN A 68 16.84 27.50 -20.85
C GLN A 68 16.65 26.54 -22.03
N HIS A 69 16.92 25.25 -21.82
CA HIS A 69 16.63 24.19 -22.79
C HIS A 69 15.16 23.77 -22.70
N TRP A 70 14.27 24.62 -23.21
CA TRP A 70 12.83 24.40 -23.15
C TRP A 70 12.34 23.06 -23.72
N PRO A 71 12.86 22.55 -24.87
CA PRO A 71 12.43 21.25 -25.40
C PRO A 71 12.67 20.11 -24.41
N ASP A 72 13.88 20.06 -23.83
CA ASP A 72 14.27 19.01 -22.88
C ASP A 72 13.46 19.12 -21.58
N PHE A 73 13.24 20.35 -21.09
CA PHE A 73 12.41 20.60 -19.93
C PHE A 73 10.99 20.05 -20.12
N PHE A 74 10.35 20.32 -21.26
CA PHE A 74 8.99 19.82 -21.52
C PHE A 74 8.95 18.29 -21.67
N ILE A 75 9.97 17.67 -22.26
CA ILE A 75 10.08 16.21 -22.35
C ILE A 75 10.15 15.60 -20.94
N ILE A 76 11.05 16.11 -20.10
CA ILE A 76 11.25 15.61 -18.73
C ILE A 76 9.97 15.83 -17.90
N LEU A 77 9.33 17.00 -18.04
CA LEU A 77 8.08 17.31 -17.34
C LEU A 77 6.94 16.37 -17.77
N ALA A 78 6.79 16.12 -19.06
CA ALA A 78 5.78 15.19 -19.57
C ALA A 78 6.02 13.77 -19.06
N LEU A 79 7.28 13.32 -18.97
CA LEU A 79 7.64 12.02 -18.42
C LEU A 79 7.27 11.90 -16.92
N LEU A 80 7.54 12.94 -16.13
CA LEU A 80 7.16 13.01 -14.71
C LEU A 80 5.65 12.89 -14.53
N LEU A 81 4.88 13.67 -15.30
CA LEU A 81 3.41 13.63 -15.27
C LEU A 81 2.86 12.27 -15.71
N PHE A 82 3.46 11.66 -16.73
CA PHE A 82 3.09 10.33 -17.18
C PHE A 82 3.31 9.28 -16.08
N ASN A 83 4.48 9.28 -15.44
CA ASN A 83 4.78 8.37 -14.33
C ASN A 83 3.80 8.53 -13.16
N ALA A 84 3.51 9.77 -12.77
CA ALA A 84 2.52 10.05 -11.73
C ALA A 84 1.11 9.58 -12.13
N GLY A 85 0.72 9.78 -13.40
CA GLY A 85 -0.57 9.35 -13.93
C GLY A 85 -0.73 7.83 -13.98
N VAL A 86 0.30 7.09 -14.39
CA VAL A 86 0.29 5.62 -14.39
C VAL A 86 0.18 5.07 -12.96
N GLY A 87 0.97 5.62 -12.03
CA GLY A 87 0.88 5.23 -10.61
C GLY A 87 -0.52 5.47 -10.04
N PHE A 88 -1.11 6.62 -10.37
CA PHE A 88 -2.49 6.92 -10.01
C PHE A 88 -3.50 5.94 -10.60
N TRP A 89 -3.37 5.59 -11.88
CA TRP A 89 -4.27 4.63 -12.53
C TRP A 89 -4.18 3.23 -11.90
N GLN A 90 -2.97 2.80 -11.53
CA GLN A 90 -2.77 1.51 -10.87
C GLN A 90 -3.49 1.46 -9.52
N GLU A 91 -3.37 2.48 -8.68
CA GLU A 91 -4.05 2.51 -7.38
C GLU A 91 -5.57 2.68 -7.53
N TYR A 92 -6.04 3.45 -8.51
CA TYR A 92 -7.48 3.59 -8.73
C TYR A 92 -8.13 2.28 -9.24
N THR A 93 -7.36 1.44 -9.94
CA THR A 93 -7.85 0.17 -10.48
C THR A 93 -7.70 -0.99 -9.47
N ALA A 94 -6.79 -0.87 -8.51
CA ALA A 94 -6.56 -1.86 -7.45
C ALA A 94 -7.61 -1.76 -6.33
#